data_AF-A0A5E4C9F2-F1
#
_entry.id   AF-A0A5E4C9F2-F1
#
_cell.length_a   1.000
_cell.length_b   1.000
_cell.length_c   1.000
_cell.angle_alpha   90.00
_cell.angle_beta   90.00
_cell.angle_gamma   90.00
#
_symmetry.space_group_name_H-M   'P 1'
#
loop_
_entity.id
_entity.type
_entity.pdbx_description
1 polymer ?
#
loop_
_entity_poly.entity_id
_entity_poly.type
_entity_poly.pdbx_seq_one_letter_code
_entity_poly.pdbx_strand_id
1 'polypeptide(L)' 'DYALHGPVFLQEPSPVMFPLDSEEKKVKLTCEVKGNPKPHIRCVDLKPRDSVHRAQGVLSN' A
#
# COMPACT_ATOMS: atom_id res chain seq x y z
N ASP A 1 -16.62 -18.24 -6.61
CA ASP A 1 -15.95 -17.53 -7.71
C ASP A 1 -14.79 -18.40 -8.21
N TYR A 2 -15.01 -19.23 -9.24
CA TYR A 2 -14.03 -20.24 -9.71
C TYR A 2 -13.31 -19.83 -11.01
N ALA A 3 -13.61 -18.64 -11.54
CA ALA A 3 -12.98 -18.15 -12.75
C ALA A 3 -11.51 -17.79 -12.46
N LEU A 4 -10.59 -18.36 -13.24
CA LEU A 4 -9.19 -17.94 -13.22
C LEU A 4 -9.09 -16.54 -13.83
N HIS A 5 -8.46 -15.63 -13.10
CA HIS A 5 -8.27 -14.26 -13.57
C HIS A 5 -7.00 -13.68 -12.96
N GLY A 6 -6.36 -12.83 -13.75
CA GLY A 6 -5.18 -12.09 -13.31
C GLY A 6 -5.49 -11.10 -12.18
N PRO A 7 -4.45 -10.48 -11.61
CA PRO A 7 -4.61 -9.47 -10.58
C PRO A 7 -5.36 -8.24 -11.10
N VAL A 8 -6.40 -7.82 -10.38
CA VAL A 8 -7.17 -6.61 -10.65
C VAL A 8 -7.18 -5.76 -9.39
N PHE A 9 -6.79 -4.48 -9.52
CA PHE A 9 -6.87 -3.53 -8.41
C PHE A 9 -8.34 -3.23 -8.10
N LEU A 10 -8.72 -3.46 -6.84
CA LEU A 10 -9.96 -2.96 -6.27
C LEU A 10 -9.74 -1.56 -5.67
N GLN A 11 -8.56 -1.37 -5.07
CA GLN A 11 -8.11 -0.08 -4.55
C GLN A 11 -6.62 0.10 -4.82
N GLU A 12 -6.31 1.15 -5.58
CA GLU A 12 -4.93 1.58 -5.78
C GLU A 12 -4.44 2.41 -4.58
N PRO A 13 -3.14 2.35 -4.25
CA PRO A 13 -2.56 3.20 -3.23
C PRO A 13 -2.58 4.67 -3.67
N SER A 14 -3.02 5.54 -2.77
CA SER A 14 -3.04 6.99 -2.97
C SER A 14 -1.97 7.69 -2.12
N PRO A 15 -1.54 8.90 -2.50
CA PRO A 15 -0.67 9.72 -1.67
C PRO A 15 -1.34 10.04 -0.34
N VAL A 16 -0.60 9.90 0.76
CA VAL A 16 -1.06 10.25 2.11
C VAL A 16 -0.18 11.36 2.66
N MET A 17 -0.80 12.44 3.12
CA MET A 17 -0.12 13.51 3.86
C MET A 17 -0.15 13.17 5.34
N PHE A 18 1.03 13.08 5.95
CA PHE A 18 1.18 12.73 7.36
C PHE A 18 1.78 13.92 8.14
N PRO A 19 1.12 14.43 9.20
CA PRO A 19 1.67 15.53 10.00
C PRO A 19 2.91 15.08 10.76
N LEU A 20 3.99 15.86 10.67
CA LEU A 20 5.27 15.52 11.30
C LEU A 20 5.20 15.47 12.83
N ASP A 21 4.29 16.25 13.43
CA ASP A 21 4.08 16.35 14.88
C ASP A 21 3.01 15.37 15.40
N SER A 22 2.51 14.48 14.54
CA SER A 22 1.54 13.47 14.97
C SER A 22 2.22 12.43 15.86
N GLU A 23 1.56 12.02 16.95
CA GLU A 23 2.03 10.93 17.82
C GLU A 23 2.10 9.59 17.07
N GLU A 24 1.35 9.45 15.98
CA GLU A 24 1.35 8.28 15.13
C GLU A 24 2.65 8.24 14.30
N LYS A 25 3.39 7.12 14.33
CA LYS A 25 4.71 7.00 13.68
C LYS A 25 4.68 6.11 12.44
N LYS A 26 3.50 5.70 12.02
CA LYS A 26 3.27 4.72 10.96
C LYS A 26 2.16 5.21 10.07
N VAL A 27 2.41 5.21 8.76
CA VAL A 27 1.38 5.46 7.76
C VAL A 27 0.97 4.13 7.13
N LYS A 28 -0.34 3.89 7.03
CA LYS A 28 -0.89 2.75 6.30
C LYS A 28 -1.16 3.18 4.86
N LEU A 29 -0.45 2.56 3.92
CA LEU A 29 -0.80 2.61 2.50
C LEU A 29 -1.74 1.44 2.22
N THR A 30 -2.87 1.72 1.58
CA THR A 30 -3.89 0.70 1.27
C THR A 30 -3.76 0.30 -0.19
N CYS A 31 -3.72 -1.01 -0.45
CA CYS A 31 -3.69 -1.60 -1.78
C CYS A 31 -4.51 -2.89 -1.75
N GLU A 32 -5.62 -2.92 -2.46
CA GLU A 32 -6.50 -4.08 -2.53
C GLU A 32 -6.48 -4.65 -3.94
N VAL A 33 -6.18 -5.94 -4.04
CA VAL A 33 -6.06 -6.65 -5.33
C VAL A 33 -6.82 -7.95 -5.24
N LYS A 34 -7.69 -8.19 -6.23
CA LYS A 34 -8.36 -9.47 -6.41
C LYS A 34 -7.65 -10.27 -7.50
N GLY A 35 -7.56 -11.58 -7.33
CA GLY A 35 -7.05 -12.50 -8.33
C GLY A 35 -7.32 -13.93 -7.90
N ASN A 36 -7.42 -14.84 -8.86
CA ASN A 36 -7.59 -16.26 -8.59
C ASN A 36 -6.63 -17.08 -9.46
N PRO A 37 -5.62 -17.76 -8.86
CA PRO A 37 -5.33 -17.87 -7.42
C PRO A 37 -4.85 -16.54 -6.79
N LYS A 38 -4.84 -16.47 -5.45
CA LYS A 38 -4.54 -15.22 -4.70
C LYS A 38 -3.19 -14.60 -5.13
N PRO A 39 -3.18 -13.31 -5.55
CA PRO A 39 -1.98 -12.67 -6.06
C PRO A 39 -0.96 -12.37 -4.95
N HIS A 40 0.33 -12.38 -5.31
CA HIS A 40 1.43 -11.95 -4.45
C HIS A 40 1.72 -10.48 -4.70
N ILE A 41 1.59 -9.64 -3.68
CA ILE A 41 1.74 -8.19 -3.79
C ILE A 41 3.09 -7.74 -3.25
N ARG A 42 3.81 -6.91 -4.01
CA ARG A 42 5.10 -6.33 -3.62
C ARG A 42 4.99 -4.80 -3.59
N CYS A 43 5.20 -4.22 -2.41
CA CYS A 43 5.26 -2.76 -2.27
C CYS A 43 6.69 -2.27 -2.54
N VAL A 44 6.84 -1.25 -3.38
CA VAL A 44 8.11 -0.55 -3.60
C VAL A 44 8.02 0.83 -2.95
N ASP A 45 9.03 1.19 -2.15
CA ASP A 45 9.10 2.50 -1.51
C ASP A 45 9.47 3.56 -2.56
N LEU A 46 8.47 4.35 -2.98
CA LEU A 46 8.71 5.54 -3.79
C LEU A 46 9.06 6.68 -2.83
N LYS A 47 10.34 6.90 -2.56
CA LYS A 47 10.78 8.01 -1.71
C LYS A 47 10.21 9.35 -2.21
N PRO A 48 9.34 10.03 -1.46
CA PRO A 48 8.96 11.41 -1.79
C PRO A 48 10.18 12.30 -1.64
N ARG A 49 10.39 13.25 -2.58
CA ARG A 49 11.54 14.16 -2.57
C ARG A 49 11.64 15.01 -1.30
N ASP A 50 10.54 15.18 -0.56
CA ASP A 50 10.43 16.09 0.58
C ASP A 50 10.30 15.39 1.95
N SER A 51 10.46 14.06 2.03
CA SER A 51 10.28 13.31 3.28
C SER A 51 11.60 12.85 3.88
N VAL A 52 12.09 13.62 4.86
CA VAL A 52 13.13 13.18 5.78
C VAL A 52 12.51 12.06 6.65
N HIS A 53 13.05 10.85 6.52
CA HIS A 53 12.71 9.60 7.21
C HIS A 53 11.80 8.61 6.44
N ARG A 54 12.27 7.35 6.51
CA ARG A 54 11.80 6.15 5.80
C ARG A 54 10.49 5.66 6.41
N ALA A 55 9.37 5.79 5.70
CA ALA A 55 8.11 5.18 6.11
C ALA A 55 8.20 3.65 5.95
N GLN A 56 8.24 2.90 7.06
CA GLN A 56 8.03 1.45 7.03
C GLN A 56 6.52 1.18 7.02
N GLY A 57 5.94 1.07 5.83
CA GLY A 57 4.55 0.66 5.67
C GLY A 57 4.34 -0.79 6.11
N VAL A 58 3.30 -1.04 6.91
CA VAL A 58 2.82 -2.38 7.27
C VAL A 58 1.53 -2.63 6.51
N LEU A 59 1.51 -3.67 5.68
CA LEU A 59 0.33 -4.10 4.93
C LEU A 59 -0.70 -4.70 5.91
N SER A 60 -1.97 -4.38 5.71
CA SER A 60 -3.09 -5.07 6.37
C SER A 60 -3.93 -5.76 5.29
N ASN A 61 -4.33 -7.00 5.60
CA ASN A 61 -4.90 -8.02 4.71
C ASN A 61 -6.14 -7.61 3.94
#